data_AF-A0A1Q8B0B8-F1
#
_entry.id   AF-A0A1Q8B0B8-F1
#
_cell.length_a   1.000
_cell.length_b   1.000
_cell.length_c   1.000
_cell.angle_alpha   90.00
_cell.angle_beta   90.00
_cell.angle_gamma   90.00
#
_symmetry.space_group_name_H-M   'P 1'
#
loop_
_entity.id
_entity.type
_entity.pdbx_description
1 polymer ?
#
loop_
_entity_poly.entity_id
_entity_poly.type
_entity_poly.pdbx_seq_one_letter_code
_entity_poly.pdbx_strand_id
1 'polypeptide(L)'
;MITPNADRRLICGRCVAQWVYAPLTCPFCANDDRALITSFATRDGRYRVYACDVCRRYLKAYDARNATRPVMVAVDSIATLPLDAAAMQRGYVG
;
A
#
# COMPACT_ATOMS: atom_id res chain seq x y z
N MET A 1 2.96 5.25 -0.28
CA MET A 1 2.24 6.24 0.53
C MET A 1 1.26 7.01 -0.33
N ILE A 2 0.19 7.51 0.28
CA ILE A 2 -0.76 8.46 -0.31
C ILE A 2 -0.43 9.83 0.31
N THR A 3 -0.15 10.84 -0.50
CA THR A 3 0.20 12.18 -0.03
C THR A 3 -1.05 12.96 0.40
N PRO A 4 -0.89 14.11 1.10
CA PRO A 4 -2.02 15.00 1.38
C PRO A 4 -2.81 15.44 0.15
N ASN A 5 -2.13 15.57 -1.00
CA ASN A 5 -2.77 15.90 -2.30
C ASN A 5 -3.41 14.68 -2.99
N ALA A 6 -3.53 13.55 -2.29
CA ALA A 6 -4.02 12.26 -2.80
C ALA A 6 -3.15 11.62 -3.90
N ASP A 7 -1.91 12.09 -4.11
CA ASP A 7 -0.97 11.46 -5.03
C ASP A 7 -0.43 10.16 -4.43
N ARG A 8 -0.18 9.17 -5.28
CA ARG A 8 0.51 7.95 -4.87
C ARG A 8 2.01 8.08 -5.13
N ARG A 9 2.80 7.82 -4.07
CA ARG A 9 4.24 7.65 -4.17
C ARG A 9 4.67 6.28 -3.68
N LEU A 10 5.48 5.59 -4.46
CA LEU A 10 6.16 4.38 -4.00
C LEU A 10 7.39 4.76 -3.20
N ILE A 11 7.77 3.91 -2.26
CA ILE A 11 8.94 4.10 -1.41
C ILE A 11 9.76 2.81 -1.48
N CYS A 12 11.05 2.92 -1.80
CA CYS A 12 11.95 1.78 -1.75
C CYS A 12 12.13 1.33 -0.29
N GLY A 13 11.83 0.06 0.00
CA GLY A 13 12.04 -0.51 1.33
C GLY A 13 13.51 -0.55 1.79
N ARG A 14 14.46 -0.42 0.85
CA ARG A 14 15.91 -0.49 1.12
C ARG A 14 16.56 0.88 1.30
N CYS A 15 16.39 1.78 0.31
CA CYS A 15 17.08 3.07 0.28
C CYS A 15 16.15 4.26 0.51
N VAL A 16 14.86 4.04 0.80
CA VAL A 16 13.84 5.06 1.04
C VAL A 16 13.63 6.10 -0.07
N ALA A 17 14.21 5.89 -1.26
CA ALA A 17 13.92 6.67 -2.45
C ALA A 17 12.42 6.65 -2.76
N GLN A 18 11.90 7.78 -3.24
CA GLN A 18 10.48 7.96 -3.52
C GLN A 18 10.26 8.43 -4.95
N TRP A 19 9.21 7.94 -5.58
CA TRP A 19 8.82 8.37 -6.91
C TRP A 19 7.30 8.36 -7.06
N VAL A 20 6.79 9.23 -7.92
CA VAL A 20 5.37 9.27 -8.29
C VAL A 20 5.02 7.99 -9.05
N TYR A 21 3.84 7.46 -8.77
CA TYR A 21 3.35 6.28 -9.46
C TYR A 21 1.85 6.40 -9.72
N ALA A 22 1.38 5.76 -10.79
CA ALA A 22 0.00 5.84 -11.20
C ALA A 22 -0.97 5.43 -10.06
N PRO A 23 -2.05 6.20 -9.84
CA PRO A 23 -3.07 5.85 -8.85
C PRO A 23 -3.70 4.49 -9.18
N LEU A 24 -3.86 3.63 -8.16
CA LEU A 24 -4.53 2.33 -8.27
C LEU A 24 -3.95 1.31 -9.27
N THR A 25 -2.86 1.61 -9.99
CA THR A 25 -2.18 0.63 -10.86
C THR A 25 -1.33 -0.36 -10.06
N CYS A 26 -1.39 -1.65 -10.38
CA CYS A 26 -0.53 -2.65 -9.74
C CYS A 26 0.94 -2.40 -10.09
N PRO A 27 1.84 -2.20 -9.12
CA PRO A 27 3.26 -1.94 -9.39
C PRO A 27 4.02 -3.19 -9.87
N PHE A 28 3.39 -4.36 -9.81
CA PHE A 28 4.00 -5.64 -10.13
C PHE A 28 3.67 -6.13 -11.55
N CYS A 29 2.42 -5.96 -11.99
CA CYS A 29 1.96 -6.43 -13.30
C CYS A 29 1.31 -5.33 -14.17
N ALA A 30 1.32 -4.08 -13.70
CA ALA A 30 0.72 -2.92 -14.38
C ALA A 30 -0.81 -2.97 -14.58
N ASN A 31 -1.54 -3.92 -13.97
CA ASN A 31 -3.00 -3.92 -13.99
C ASN A 31 -3.56 -2.60 -13.46
N ASP A 32 -4.37 -1.92 -14.28
CA ASP A 32 -5.06 -0.67 -13.96
C ASP A 32 -6.59 -0.83 -13.88
N ASP A 33 -7.11 -2.04 -14.13
CA ASP A 33 -8.51 -2.38 -13.90
C ASP A 33 -8.81 -2.34 -12.39
N ARG A 34 -9.56 -1.30 -12.00
CA ARG A 34 -9.96 -1.06 -10.61
C ARG A 34 -10.87 -2.15 -10.05
N ALA A 35 -11.64 -2.85 -10.89
CA ALA A 35 -12.49 -3.95 -10.43
C ALA A 35 -11.67 -5.14 -9.93
N LEU A 36 -10.40 -5.24 -10.36
CA LEU A 36 -9.44 -6.28 -9.99
C LEU A 36 -8.40 -5.77 -8.97
N ILE A 37 -8.67 -4.63 -8.31
CA ILE A 37 -7.86 -4.09 -7.22
C ILE A 37 -8.70 -4.11 -5.95
N THR A 38 -8.45 -5.12 -5.12
CA THR A 38 -9.04 -5.22 -3.78
C THR A 38 -8.27 -4.31 -2.80
N SER A 39 -8.97 -3.59 -1.93
CA SER A 39 -8.30 -2.82 -0.86
C SER A 39 -9.01 -2.93 0.48
N PHE A 40 -8.23 -2.90 1.56
CA PHE A 40 -8.74 -2.87 2.93
C PHE A 40 -7.77 -2.08 3.82
N ALA A 41 -8.30 -1.48 4.87
CA ALA A 41 -7.57 -0.54 5.71
C ALA A 41 -7.73 -0.87 7.20
N THR A 42 -6.82 -0.35 8.02
CA THR A 42 -7.00 -0.29 9.47
C THR A 42 -8.20 0.60 9.81
N ARG A 43 -8.78 0.39 11.00
CA ARG A 43 -9.95 1.15 11.47
C ARG A 43 -9.72 2.66 11.53
N ASP A 44 -8.49 3.07 11.83
CA ASP A 44 -8.07 4.48 11.86
C ASP A 44 -7.75 5.06 10.46
N GLY A 45 -7.83 4.23 9.41
CA GLY A 45 -7.55 4.63 8.03
C GLY A 45 -6.08 4.92 7.72
N ARG A 46 -5.18 4.82 8.70
CA ARG A 46 -3.76 5.19 8.56
C ARG A 46 -3.00 4.25 7.63
N TYR A 47 -3.33 2.97 7.66
CA TYR A 47 -2.68 1.95 6.83
C TYR A 47 -3.71 1.27 5.94
N ARG A 48 -3.29 0.98 4.73
CA ARG A 48 -4.10 0.28 3.72
C ARG A 48 -3.25 -0.75 2.99
N VAL A 49 -3.88 -1.84 2.57
CA VAL A 49 -3.33 -2.76 1.58
C VAL A 49 -4.11 -2.59 0.29
N TYR A 50 -3.38 -2.56 -0.82
CA TYR A 50 -3.90 -2.70 -2.18
C TYR A 50 -3.44 -4.04 -2.71
N ALA A 51 -4.36 -4.95 -2.97
CA ALA A 51 -4.10 -6.27 -3.52
C ALA A 51 -4.60 -6.33 -4.97
N CYS A 52 -3.83 -6.97 -5.84
CA CYS A 52 -4.18 -7.16 -7.24
C CYS A 52 -4.64 -8.59 -7.47
N ASP A 53 -5.85 -8.75 -8.00
CA ASP A 53 -6.44 -10.06 -8.27
C ASP A 53 -5.81 -10.76 -9.48
N VAL A 54 -5.19 -9.99 -10.40
CA VAL A 54 -4.49 -10.54 -11.57
C VAL A 54 -3.21 -11.27 -11.18
N CYS A 55 -2.30 -10.60 -10.46
CA CYS A 55 -1.00 -11.18 -10.12
C CYS A 55 -0.94 -11.73 -8.69
N ARG A 56 -2.04 -11.61 -7.93
CA ARG A 56 -2.16 -12.05 -6.53
C ARG A 56 -1.13 -11.42 -5.59
N ARG A 57 -0.56 -10.27 -5.95
CA ARG A 57 0.39 -9.53 -5.10
C ARG A 57 -0.27 -8.36 -4.40
N TYR A 58 0.27 -7.93 -3.27
CA TYR A 58 -0.24 -6.79 -2.55
C TYR A 58 0.84 -5.76 -2.20
N LEU A 59 0.41 -4.51 -2.02
CA LEU A 59 1.25 -3.39 -1.63
C LEU A 59 0.63 -2.69 -0.43
N LYS A 60 1.46 -2.46 0.59
CA LYS A 60 1.12 -1.65 1.74
C LYS A 60 1.22 -0.15 1.45
N ALA A 61 0.33 0.62 2.04
CA ALA A 61 0.27 2.06 1.91
C ALA A 61 0.05 2.73 3.26
N TYR A 62 0.86 3.76 3.51
CA TYR A 62 0.63 4.76 4.54
C TYR A 62 -0.22 5.90 3.95
N ASP A 63 -1.33 6.24 4.59
CA ASP A 63 -2.19 7.37 4.20
C ASP A 63 -1.79 8.63 4.97
N ALA A 64 -1.11 9.54 4.30
CA ALA A 64 -0.59 10.76 4.90
C ALA A 64 -1.60 11.92 4.93
N ARG A 65 -2.82 11.75 4.41
CA ARG A 65 -3.80 12.85 4.31
C ARG A 65 -4.22 13.40 5.66
N ASN A 66 -4.34 12.53 6.66
CA ASN A 66 -4.68 12.88 8.05
C ASN A 66 -3.60 12.44 9.05
N ALA A 67 -2.36 12.27 8.56
CA ALA A 67 -1.27 11.78 9.39
C ALA A 67 -0.67 12.88 10.27
N THR A 68 -0.38 12.55 11.53
CA THR A 68 0.30 13.45 12.48
C THR A 68 1.83 13.38 12.40
N ARG A 69 2.37 12.45 11.60
CA ARG A 69 3.81 12.24 11.42
C ARG A 69 4.13 11.82 9.98
N PRO A 70 5.38 11.96 9.52
CA PRO A 70 5.80 11.37 8.26
C PRO A 70 5.79 9.83 8.30
N VAL A 71 5.82 9.23 7.11
CA VAL A 71 6.06 7.80 6.92
C VAL A 71 7.46 7.44 7.43
N MET A 72 7.54 6.37 8.22
CA MET A 72 8.75 5.79 8.77
C MET A 72 8.78 4.33 8.35
N VAL A 73 9.40 4.01 7.20
CA VAL A 73 9.31 2.68 6.56
C VAL A 73 9.60 1.53 7.52
N ALA A 74 10.62 1.65 8.37
CA ALA A 74 10.96 0.63 9.36
C ALA A 74 9.85 0.38 10.38
N VAL A 75 9.23 1.44 10.90
CA VAL A 75 8.15 1.36 11.90
C VAL A 75 6.83 0.94 11.26
N ASP A 76 6.48 1.57 10.15
CA ASP A 76 5.21 1.33 9.45
C ASP A 76 5.15 -0.10 8.92
N SER A 77 6.27 -0.66 8.44
CA SER A 77 6.31 -2.06 7.98
C SER A 77 5.95 -3.04 9.10
N ILE A 78 6.39 -2.78 10.34
CA ILE A 78 6.04 -3.59 11.52
C ILE A 78 4.60 -3.35 11.93
N ALA A 79 4.16 -2.09 11.97
CA ALA A 79 2.78 -1.73 12.36
C ALA A 79 1.72 -2.35 11.43
N THR A 80 2.10 -2.63 10.18
CA THR A 80 1.24 -3.26 9.18
C THR A 80 1.25 -4.80 9.17
N LEU A 81 1.99 -5.48 10.04
CA LEU A 81 2.00 -6.95 10.08
C LEU A 81 0.60 -7.60 10.17
N PRO A 82 -0.37 -7.05 10.92
CA PRO A 82 -1.74 -7.59 10.91
C PRO A 82 -2.42 -7.50 9.53
N LEU A 83 -2.11 -6.46 8.75
CA LEU A 83 -2.62 -6.33 7.39
C LEU A 83 -1.95 -7.32 6.43
N ASP A 84 -0.65 -7.59 6.61
CA ASP A 84 0.06 -8.63 5.86
C ASP A 84 -0.59 -10.00 6.11
N ALA A 85 -0.83 -10.36 7.38
CA ALA A 85 -1.50 -11.60 7.74
C ALA A 85 -2.91 -11.70 7.12
N ALA A 86 -3.68 -10.61 7.17
CA ALA A 86 -5.01 -10.55 6.57
C ALA A 86 -4.99 -10.65 5.03
N ALA A 87 -3.95 -10.15 4.36
CA ALA A 87 -3.74 -10.31 2.92
C ALA A 87 -3.38 -11.76 2.58
N MET A 88 -2.45 -12.35 3.33
CA MET A 88 -1.96 -13.72 3.12
C MET A 88 -3.06 -14.76 3.35
N GLN A 89 -3.92 -14.59 4.37
CA GLN A 89 -5.10 -15.44 4.59
C GLN A 89 -6.08 -15.43 3.41
N ARG A 90 -6.12 -14.33 2.65
CA ARG A 90 -6.92 -14.20 1.42
C ARG A 90 -6.20 -14.73 0.19
N GLY A 91 -5.01 -15.30 0.34
CA GLY A 91 -4.21 -15.90 -0.74
C GLY A 91 -3.41 -14.89 -1.58
N TYR A 92 -3.05 -13.73 -1.01
CA TYR A 92 -2.15 -12.77 -1.66
C TYR A 92 -0.71 -12.90 -1.13
N VAL A 93 0.27 -12.50 -1.94
CA VAL A 93 1.70 -12.52 -1.60
C VAL A 93 2.35 -11.12 -1.68
N GLY A 94 3.39 -10.89 -0.87
CA GLY A 94 4.10 -9.60 -0.79
C GLY A 94 5.04 -9.31 -1.97
#